data_AF-A0A090WHM6-F1
#
_entry.id   AF-A0A090WHM6-F1
#
_cell.length_a   1.000
_cell.length_b   1.000
_cell.length_c   1.000
_cell.angle_alpha   90.00
_cell.angle_beta   90.00
_cell.angle_gamma   90.00
#
_symmetry.space_group_name_H-M   'P 1'
#
loop_
_entity.id
_entity.type
_entity.pdbx_description
1 polymer ?
#
loop_
_entity_poly.entity_id
_entity_poly.type
_entity_poly.pdbx_seq_one_letter_code
_entity_poly.pdbx_strand_id
1 'polypeptide(L)'
;MTEFNLIFKNRGIKKEIIGFLPEYANCINRKEEILKFIAEFKVSNFLIIDDDKSLNGLESEIKEKLILTELMKGFNLERLNEATEKIKN
;
A
#
# COMPACT_ATOMS: atom_id res chain seq x y z
N MET A 1 5.50 16.92 3.28
CA MET A 1 5.54 16.30 1.93
C MET A 1 6.90 16.47 1.25
N THR A 2 7.50 17.67 1.27
CA THR A 2 8.80 17.95 0.64
C THR A 2 9.92 16.98 1.04
N GLU A 3 10.04 16.66 2.33
CA GLU A 3 11.06 15.75 2.83
C GLU A 3 10.87 14.30 2.34
N PHE A 4 9.64 13.79 2.36
CA PHE A 4 9.33 12.47 1.83
C PHE A 4 9.57 12.39 0.31
N ASN A 5 9.14 13.39 -0.46
CA ASN A 5 9.42 13.43 -1.89
C ASN A 5 10.93 13.47 -2.18
N LEU A 6 11.73 14.15 -1.36
CA LEU A 6 13.19 14.12 -1.47
C LEU A 6 13.77 12.73 -1.17
N ILE A 7 13.30 12.08 -0.10
CA ILE A 7 13.65 10.69 0.29
C ILE A 7 13.36 9.70 -0.85
N PHE A 8 12.21 9.83 -1.51
CA PHE A 8 11.77 8.96 -2.60
C PHE A 8 12.56 9.23 -3.87
N LYS A 9 12.78 10.50 -4.22
CA LYS A 9 13.61 10.92 -5.35
C LYS A 9 15.04 10.39 -5.23
N ASN A 10 15.64 10.47 -4.03
CA ASN A 10 16.99 9.95 -3.77
C ASN A 10 17.08 8.42 -3.92
N ARG A 11 15.95 7.70 -3.83
CA ARG A 11 15.84 6.26 -4.09
C ARG A 11 15.46 5.93 -5.54
N GLY A 12 15.45 6.92 -6.43
CA GLY A 12 15.11 6.76 -7.85
C GLY A 12 13.61 6.72 -8.14
N ILE A 13 12.74 6.95 -7.14
CA ILE A 13 11.30 7.03 -7.34
C ILE A 13 10.98 8.42 -7.90
N LYS A 14 10.67 8.48 -9.20
CA LYS A 14 10.43 9.75 -9.93
C LYS A 14 9.06 10.34 -9.65
N LYS A 15 8.10 9.50 -9.25
CA LYS A 15 6.73 9.95 -8.97
C LYS A 15 6.66 10.43 -7.53
N GLU A 16 6.19 11.66 -7.36
CA GLU A 16 5.95 12.24 -6.04
C GLU A 16 4.77 11.56 -5.34
N ILE A 17 4.87 11.42 -4.02
CA ILE A 17 3.72 11.10 -3.18
C ILE A 17 2.80 12.32 -3.13
N ILE A 18 1.50 12.05 -3.27
CA ILE A 18 0.46 13.09 -3.40
C ILE A 18 -0.32 13.33 -2.12
N GLY A 19 -0.12 12.50 -1.09
CA GLY A 19 -0.90 12.56 0.13
C GLY A 19 -0.53 11.46 1.12
N PHE A 20 -1.09 11.59 2.32
CA PHE A 20 -1.15 10.56 3.35
C PHE A 20 -2.60 10.12 3.51
N LEU A 21 -2.81 8.95 4.13
CA LEU A 21 -4.14 8.62 4.63
C LEU A 21 -4.55 9.63 5.72
N PRO A 22 -5.86 9.94 5.86
CA PRO A 22 -6.36 10.68 7.01
C PRO A 22 -6.08 9.95 8.33
N GLU A 23 -6.03 10.71 9.41
CA GLU A 23 -5.94 10.12 10.75
C GLU A 23 -7.31 9.54 11.16
N TYR A 24 -7.33 8.26 11.49
CA TYR A 24 -8.53 7.58 11.94
C TYR A 24 -8.40 7.19 13.41
N ALA A 25 -8.84 8.07 14.31
CA ALA A 25 -8.71 7.90 15.76
C ALA A 25 -9.27 6.57 16.33
N ASN A 26 -10.21 5.95 15.63
CA ASN A 26 -10.87 4.71 16.05
C ASN A 26 -10.35 3.45 15.32
N CYS A 27 -9.36 3.57 14.42
CA CYS A 27 -8.77 2.43 13.74
C CYS A 27 -7.60 1.88 14.57
N ILE A 28 -7.66 0.59 14.89
CA ILE A 28 -6.73 -0.07 15.81
C ILE A 28 -5.50 -0.63 15.08
N ASN A 29 -5.61 -0.85 13.76
CA ASN A 29 -4.57 -1.47 12.95
C ASN A 29 -4.63 -0.99 11.50
N ARG A 30 -3.57 -1.30 10.75
CA ARG A 30 -3.41 -0.91 9.34
C ARG A 30 -4.53 -1.43 8.45
N LYS A 31 -5.04 -2.63 8.72
CA LYS A 31 -6.19 -3.21 8.00
C LYS A 31 -7.42 -2.31 8.11
N GLU A 32 -7.77 -1.87 9.32
CA GLU A 32 -8.93 -0.99 9.55
C GLU A 32 -8.76 0.39 8.89
N GLU A 33 -7.56 0.98 8.98
CA GLU A 33 -7.26 2.26 8.33
C GLU A 33 -7.47 2.20 6.80
N ILE A 34 -6.95 1.14 6.17
CA ILE A 34 -7.06 0.93 4.72
C ILE A 34 -8.50 0.66 4.30
N LEU A 35 -9.23 -0.20 5.02
CA LEU A 35 -10.64 -0.49 4.72
C LEU A 35 -11.49 0.78 4.82
N LYS A 36 -11.26 1.60 5.85
CA LYS A 36 -11.96 2.87 6.02
C LYS A 36 -11.65 3.84 4.89
N PHE A 37 -10.37 3.98 4.52
CA PHE A 37 -9.97 4.83 3.39
C PHE A 37 -10.59 4.40 2.07
N ILE A 38 -10.58 3.10 1.75
CA ILE A 38 -11.17 2.58 0.51
C ILE A 38 -12.68 2.87 0.47
N ALA A 39 -13.39 2.65 1.59
CA ALA A 39 -14.83 2.88 1.68
C ALA A 39 -15.19 4.36 1.57
N GLU A 40 -14.45 5.23 2.26
CA GLU A 40 -14.70 6.68 2.30
C GLU A 40 -14.44 7.35 0.94
N PHE A 41 -13.31 7.02 0.31
CA PHE A 41 -12.89 7.63 -0.95
C PHE A 41 -13.33 6.84 -2.20
N LYS A 42 -14.03 5.71 -2.00
CA LYS A 42 -14.54 4.82 -3.06
C LYS A 42 -13.47 4.45 -4.09
N VAL A 43 -12.29 4.11 -3.61
CA VAL A 43 -11.14 3.80 -4.46
C VAL A 43 -11.34 2.44 -5.11
N SER A 44 -11.27 2.37 -6.44
CA SER A 44 -11.53 1.13 -7.19
C SER A 44 -10.27 0.52 -7.81
N ASN A 45 -9.35 1.35 -8.33
CA ASN A 45 -8.12 0.91 -8.98
C ASN A 45 -6.89 1.27 -8.12
N PHE A 46 -6.37 0.30 -7.40
CA PHE A 46 -5.27 0.50 -6.46
C PHE A 46 -4.48 -0.79 -6.23
N LEU A 47 -3.27 -0.62 -5.69
CA LEU A 47 -2.40 -1.69 -5.19
C LEU A 47 -1.94 -1.30 -3.79
N ILE A 48 -2.00 -2.23 -2.84
CA ILE A 48 -1.48 -2.06 -1.48
C ILE A 48 -0.12 -2.73 -1.42
N ILE A 49 0.91 -2.01 -0.97
CA ILE A 49 2.26 -2.56 -0.72
C ILE A 49 2.62 -2.21 0.71
N ASP A 50 2.74 -3.23 1.57
CA ASP A 50 3.01 -3.06 3.00
C ASP A 50 3.59 -4.37 3.56
N ASP A 51 4.27 -4.34 4.70
CA ASP A 51 4.76 -5.54 5.41
C ASP A 51 3.91 -5.92 6.63
N ASP A 52 2.88 -5.13 6.96
CA ASP A 52 1.99 -5.38 8.09
C ASP A 52 1.13 -6.66 7.89
N LYS A 53 1.35 -7.64 8.77
CA LYS A 53 0.67 -8.94 8.69
C LYS A 53 -0.83 -8.90 8.98
N SER A 54 -1.34 -7.85 9.61
CA SER A 54 -2.80 -7.67 9.84
C SER A 54 -3.58 -7.63 8.53
N LEU A 55 -2.93 -7.24 7.42
CA LEU A 55 -3.49 -7.20 6.08
C LEU A 55 -3.84 -8.59 5.51
N ASN A 56 -3.32 -9.67 6.10
CA ASN A 56 -3.79 -11.01 5.76
C ASN A 56 -5.27 -11.23 6.06
N GLY A 57 -5.86 -10.44 6.96
CA GLY A 57 -7.28 -10.47 7.31
C GLY A 57 -8.18 -9.61 6.42
N LEU A 58 -7.68 -9.06 5.31
CA LEU A 58 -8.49 -8.40 4.29
C LEU A 58 -9.41 -9.41 3.57
N GLU A 59 -10.58 -8.94 3.15
CA GLU A 59 -11.52 -9.69 2.29
C GLU A 59 -10.90 -9.99 0.92
N SER A 60 -11.33 -11.07 0.25
CA SER A 60 -10.67 -11.60 -0.96
C SER A 60 -10.44 -10.52 -2.03
N GLU A 61 -11.46 -9.72 -2.33
CA GLU A 61 -11.41 -8.71 -3.39
C GLU A 61 -10.34 -7.62 -3.15
N ILE A 62 -10.12 -7.25 -1.89
CA ILE A 62 -9.10 -6.26 -1.50
C ILE A 62 -7.74 -6.94 -1.34
N LYS A 63 -7.73 -8.16 -0.81
CA LYS A 63 -6.53 -8.98 -0.62
C LYS A 63 -5.87 -9.35 -1.96
N GLU A 64 -6.65 -9.50 -3.02
CA GLU A 64 -6.16 -9.68 -4.38
C GLU A 64 -5.35 -8.48 -4.87
N LYS A 65 -5.53 -7.30 -4.26
CA LYS A 65 -4.77 -6.06 -4.54
C LYS A 65 -3.63 -5.82 -3.55
N LEU A 66 -3.33 -6.78 -2.66
CA LEU A 66 -2.24 -6.69 -1.69
C LEU A 66 -0.97 -7.35 -2.23
N ILE A 67 0.16 -6.66 -2.05
CA ILE A 67 1.52 -7.19 -2.08
C ILE A 67 2.08 -7.10 -0.66
N LEU A 68 2.02 -8.22 0.05
CA LEU A 68 2.61 -8.31 1.38
C LEU A 68 4.11 -8.54 1.23
N THR A 69 4.91 -7.62 1.77
CA THR A 69 6.38 -7.71 1.76
C THR A 69 6.88 -8.25 3.10
N GLU A 70 8.12 -8.76 3.13
CA GLU A 70 8.76 -9.15 4.38
C GLU A 70 9.63 -8.00 4.88
N LEU A 71 9.54 -7.65 6.17
CA LEU A 71 10.31 -6.55 6.79
C LEU A 71 11.79 -6.51 6.38
N MET A 72 12.45 -7.67 6.35
CA MET A 72 13.90 -7.77 6.06
C MET A 72 14.23 -7.79 4.57
N LYS A 73 13.27 -8.13 3.69
CA LYS A 73 13.49 -8.20 2.23
C LYS A 73 12.92 -6.99 1.49
N GLY A 74 11.89 -6.36 2.07
CA GLY A 74 11.13 -5.28 1.47
C GLY A 74 10.51 -5.65 0.13
N PHE A 75 10.30 -4.63 -0.70
CA PHE A 75 9.76 -4.77 -2.06
C PHE A 75 10.87 -5.16 -3.04
N ASN A 76 11.16 -6.46 -3.11
CA ASN A 76 12.21 -7.04 -3.96
C ASN A 76 11.68 -7.42 -5.37
N LEU A 77 12.54 -8.02 -6.21
CA LEU A 77 12.18 -8.40 -7.59
C LEU A 77 10.99 -9.37 -7.66
N GLU A 78 10.87 -10.29 -6.72
CA GLU A 78 9.75 -11.23 -6.64
C GLU A 78 8.43 -10.50 -6.40
N ARG A 79 8.41 -9.59 -5.41
CA ARG A 79 7.24 -8.76 -5.09
C ARG A 79 6.90 -7.79 -6.22
N LEU A 80 7.90 -7.29 -6.95
CA LEU A 80 7.70 -6.47 -8.15
C LEU A 80 7.02 -7.25 -9.27
N ASN A 81 7.44 -8.50 -9.51
CA ASN A 81 6.81 -9.35 -10.51
C ASN A 81 5.35 -9.63 -10.13
N GLU A 82 5.08 -9.95 -8.86
CA GLU A 82 3.71 -10.14 -8.36
C GLU A 82 2.84 -8.88 -8.55
N ALA A 83 3.37 -7.69 -8.20
CA ALA A 83 2.68 -6.42 -8.39
C ALA A 83 2.34 -6.17 -9.86
N THR A 84 3.28 -6.48 -10.75
CA THR A 84 3.11 -6.26 -12.19
C THR A 84 2.03 -7.16 -12.77
N GLU A 85 1.92 -8.41 -12.33
CA GLU A 85 0.86 -9.32 -12.76
C GLU A 85 -0.52 -8.88 -12.24
N LYS A 86 -0.61 -8.37 -11.01
CA LYS A 86 -1.88 -7.85 -10.45
C LYS A 86 -2.38 -6.60 -11.16
N ILE A 87 -1.50 -5.77 -11.72
CA ILE A 87 -1.87 -4.53 -12.43
C ILE A 87 -2.26 -4.80 -13.90
N LYS A 88 -1.79 -5.90 -14.48
CA LYS A 88 -2.10 -6.26 -15.88
C LYS A 88 -3.52 -6.82 -16.08
N ASN A 89 -4.11 -7.36 -15.01
CA ASN A 89 -5.47 -7.92 -14.99
C ASN A 89 -6.49 -6.85 -14.61
#